data_AF-A0A447UTE5-F1
#
_entry.id   AF-A0A447UTE5-F1
#
_cell.length_a   1.000
_cell.length_b   1.000
_cell.length_c   1.000
_cell.angle_alpha   90.00
_cell.angle_beta   90.00
_cell.angle_gamma   90.00
#
_symmetry.space_group_name_H-M   'P 1'
#
loop_
_entity.id
_entity.type
_entity.pdbx_description
1 polymer ?
#
loop_
_entity_poly.entity_id
_entity_poly.type
_entity_poly.pdbx_seq_one_letter_code
_entity_poly.pdbx_strand_id
1 'polypeptide(L)' 'MTAFAPYNNPQVAVAIILENGGAGPAVGTIMRQILDHIMLGDNNTNLPAENPAVAAAEDQ' A
#
# COMPACT_ATOMS: atom_id res chain seq x y z
N MET A 1 2.41 -3.53 -10.18
CA MET A 1 1.34 -2.59 -10.57
C MET A 1 1.91 -1.18 -10.58
N THR A 2 1.60 -0.41 -11.61
CA THR A 2 1.93 1.01 -11.70
C THR A 2 0.64 1.81 -11.85
N ALA A 3 0.46 2.87 -11.05
CA ALA A 3 -0.73 3.73 -11.12
C ALA A 3 -0.38 5.18 -10.75
N PHE A 4 -1.27 6.11 -11.10
CA PHE A 4 -1.18 7.51 -10.72
C PHE A 4 -2.57 8.07 -10.40
N ALA A 5 -2.63 9.10 -9.56
CA ALA A 5 -3.89 9.75 -9.21
C ALA A 5 -3.71 11.24 -8.86
N PRO A 6 -4.74 12.09 -9.09
CA PRO A 6 -5.91 11.83 -9.95
C PRO A 6 -5.54 11.88 -11.45
N TYR A 7 -6.47 11.50 -12.35
CA TYR A 7 -6.19 11.47 -13.80
C TYR A 7 -5.93 12.87 -14.40
N ASN A 8 -6.78 13.85 -14.06
CA ASN A 8 -6.75 15.16 -14.72
C ASN A 8 -5.53 16.01 -14.33
N ASN A 9 -5.04 15.89 -13.09
CA ASN A 9 -3.87 16.61 -12.58
C ASN A 9 -3.11 15.70 -11.62
N PRO A 10 -2.26 14.79 -12.12
CA PRO A 10 -1.59 13.78 -11.30
C PRO A 10 -0.76 14.40 -10.18
N GLN A 11 -0.97 13.92 -8.96
CA GLN A 11 -0.25 14.38 -7.76
C GLN A 11 0.70 13.30 -7.21
N VAL A 12 0.39 12.03 -7.45
CA VAL A 12 1.20 10.89 -7.02
C VAL A 12 1.27 9.84 -8.12
N ALA A 13 2.44 9.22 -8.27
CA ALA A 13 2.66 8.02 -9.06
C ALA A 13 3.27 6.94 -8.18
N VAL A 14 2.75 5.72 -8.26
CA VAL A 14 3.16 4.58 -7.41
C VAL A 14 3.52 3.40 -8.30
N ALA A 15 4.69 2.82 -8.04
CA ALA A 15 5.10 1.52 -8.58
C ALA A 15 5.27 0.55 -7.42
N ILE A 16 4.56 -0.57 -7.46
CA ILE A 16 4.58 -1.60 -6.42
C ILE A 16 4.66 -2.99 -7.04
N ILE A 17 5.38 -3.89 -6.38
CA ILE A 17 5.43 -5.31 -6.69
C ILE A 17 5.06 -6.09 -5.44
N LEU A 18 4.27 -7.15 -5.62
CA LEU A 18 4.10 -8.20 -4.61
C LEU A 18 4.85 -9.42 -5.11
N GLU A 19 5.93 -9.80 -4.45
CA GLU A 19 6.68 -11.00 -4.81
C GLU A 19 5.77 -12.23 -4.66
N ASN A 20 5.72 -13.06 -5.71
CA ASN A 20 4.84 -14.23 -5.79
C ASN A 20 3.35 -13.93 -5.50
N GLY A 21 2.91 -12.68 -5.72
CA GLY A 21 1.54 -12.23 -5.46
C GLY A 21 1.27 -11.80 -4.02
N GLY A 22 2.24 -11.91 -3.11
CA GLY A 22 2.09 -11.59 -1.69
C GLY A 22 1.23 -12.62 -0.93
N ALA A 23 1.20 -12.49 0.40
CA ALA A 23 0.45 -13.38 1.29
C ALA A 23 -1.00 -12.90 1.58
N GLY A 24 -1.47 -11.87 0.88
CA GLY A 24 -2.66 -11.11 1.26
C GLY A 24 -3.49 -10.60 0.09
N PRO A 25 -4.14 -9.42 0.22
CA PRO A 25 -4.98 -8.86 -0.83
C PRO A 25 -4.24 -8.70 -2.16
N ALA A 26 -4.99 -8.77 -3.26
CA ALA A 26 -4.44 -8.54 -4.58
C ALA A 26 -3.79 -7.14 -4.70
N VAL A 27 -2.75 -7.02 -5.52
CA VAL A 27 -2.00 -5.77 -5.71
C VAL A 27 -2.88 -4.57 -6.09
N GLY A 28 -3.99 -4.79 -6.79
CA GLY A 28 -4.95 -3.74 -7.12
C GLY A 28 -5.69 -3.19 -5.89
N THR A 29 -6.07 -4.05 -4.95
CA THR A 29 -6.71 -3.66 -3.69
C THR A 29 -5.76 -2.84 -2.83
N ILE A 30 -4.49 -3.25 -2.73
CA ILE A 30 -3.45 -2.51 -2.00
C ILE A 30 -3.20 -1.15 -2.67
N MET A 31 -3.06 -1.11 -4.00
CA MET A 31 -2.90 0.14 -4.74
C MET A 31 -4.07 1.10 -4.48
N ARG A 32 -5.30 0.58 -4.46
CA ARG A 32 -6.49 1.38 -4.16
C ARG A 32 -6.43 1.98 -2.75
N GLN A 33 -6.09 1.17 -1.75
CA GLN A 33 -5.95 1.63 -0.36
C GLN A 33 -4.88 2.73 -0.22
N ILE A 34 -3.72 2.55 -0.87
CA ILE A 34 -2.66 3.57 -0.88
C ILE A 34 -3.16 4.88 -1.50
N LEU A 35 -3.77 4.81 -2.69
CA LEU A 35 -4.24 6.01 -3.37
C LEU A 35 -5.40 6.68 -2.63
N ASP A 36 -6.33 5.92 -2.06
CA ASP A 36 -7.42 6.46 -1.24
C ASP A 36 -6.88 7.20 -0.02
N HIS A 37 -5.90 6.61 0.68
CA HIS A 37 -5.27 7.25 1.85
C HIS A 37 -4.61 8.59 1.47
N ILE A 38 -3.83 8.61 0.39
CA ILE A 38 -3.14 9.83 -0.05
C ILE A 38 -4.13 10.89 -0.54
N MET A 39 -5.16 10.51 -1.30
CA MET A 39 -6.08 11.45 -1.93
C MET A 39 -7.18 11.96 -0.99
N LEU A 40 -7.63 11.13 -0.04
CA LEU A 40 -8.75 11.45 0.85
C LEU A 40 -8.28 11.83 2.26
N GLY A 41 -6.99 11.68 2.57
CA GLY A 41 -6.40 12.07 3.85
C GLY A 41 -6.91 11.25 5.03
N ASP A 42 -7.23 9.97 4.81
CA ASP A 42 -7.72 9.09 5.87
C ASP A 42 -6.58 8.68 6.82
N ASN A 43 -6.28 9.56 7.77
CA ASN A 43 -5.30 9.36 8.83
C ASN A 43 -5.76 8.39 9.93
N ASN A 44 -6.90 7.70 9.77
CA ASN A 44 -7.35 6.70 10.75
C ASN A 44 -6.70 5.33 10.55
N THR A 45 -5.75 5.22 9.61
CA THR A 45 -4.92 4.03 9.48
C THR A 45 -3.97 3.96 10.68
N ASN A 46 -4.39 3.26 11.73
CA ASN A 46 -3.52 2.95 12.86
C ASN A 46 -2.53 1.87 12.43
N LEU A 47 -1.32 2.30 12.07
CA LEU A 47 -0.24 1.38 11.78
C LEU A 47 0.20 0.72 13.10
N PRO A 48 0.38 -0.61 13.15
CA PRO A 48 1.04 -1.23 14.29
C PRO A 48 2.41 -0.56 14.47
N ALA A 49 2.78 -0.28 15.72
CA ALA A 49 4.06 0.36 16.04
C ALA A 49 5.25 -0.50 15.60
N GLU A 50 5.03 -1.81 15.44
CA GLU A 50 6.04 -2.77 15.04
C GLU A 50 6.10 -2.89 13.53
N ASN A 51 7.33 -2.82 13.01
CA ASN A 51 7.60 -3.05 11.60
C ASN A 51 7.18 -4.49 11.23
N PRO A 52 6.25 -4.69 10.28
CA PRO A 52 5.80 -6.03 9.88
C PRO A 52 6.94 -6.95 9.43
N ALA A 53 8.03 -6.39 8.91
CA ALA A 53 9.21 -7.14 8.51
C ALA A 53 9.99 -7.72 9.70
N VAL A 54 9.88 -7.13 10.89
CA VAL A 54 10.52 -7.62 12.11
C VAL A 54 9.69 -8.75 12.73
N ALA A 55 8.38 -8.56 12.85
CA ALA A 55 7.48 -9.59 13.38
C ALA A 55 7.48 -10.89 12.54
N ALA A 56 7.65 -10.78 11.22
CA ALA A 56 7.76 -11.95 10.33
C ALA A 56 9.12 -12.68 10.44
N ALA A 57 10.16 -12.04 10.97
CA ALA A 57 11.49 -12.64 11.15
C ALA A 57 11.64 -13.35 12.50
N GLU A 58 10.74 -13.10 13.46
CA GLU A 58 10.78 -13.69 14.80
C GLU A 58 10.19 -15.10 14.89
N ASP A 59 9.50 -15.57 13.84
CA ASP A 59 8.91 -16.92 13.74
C ASP A 59 9.79 -17.90 12.94
N GLN A 60 11.09 -17.59 12.76
CA GLN A 60 12.11 -18.43 12.11
C GLN A 60 13.17 -18.95 13.08
#